data_AF-A0AAX4L0R8-F1
#
_entry.id   AF-A0AAX4L0R8-F1
#
_cell.length_a   1.000
_cell.length_b   1.000
_cell.length_c   1.000
_cell.angle_alpha   90.00
_cell.angle_beta   90.00
_cell.angle_gamma   90.00
#
_symmetry.space_group_name_H-M   'P 1'
#
loop_
_entity.id
_entity.type
_entity.pdbx_description
1 polymer ?
#
loop_
_entity_poly.entity_id
_entity_poly.type
_entity_poly.pdbx_seq_one_letter_code
_entity_poly.pdbx_strand_id
1 'polypeptide(L)'
;MAETIEFPDTVELIRNDQMPENLYAPDGTLLISDNDYMAETPLIKNRKKWRLYPNVELYSFDGETAVYRRLSDGVLVRMTDVYAINMVGIVRRNPGITVEEAIATELKQIEDNEGEITDEKEMAATLSVLYYALALTIIHDLVRLQK
;
A
#
# COMPACT_ATOMS: atom_id res chain seq x y z
N MET A 1 -18.34 8.74 -19.60
CA MET A 1 -16.99 9.16 -19.20
C MET A 1 -16.55 8.16 -18.14
N ALA A 2 -15.33 7.62 -18.21
CA ALA A 2 -14.85 6.78 -17.11
C ALA A 2 -14.73 7.66 -15.87
N GLU A 3 -15.30 7.22 -14.76
CA GLU A 3 -15.14 7.92 -13.47
C GLU A 3 -13.67 7.78 -13.05
N THR A 4 -13.04 8.92 -12.77
CA THR A 4 -11.68 8.96 -12.23
C THR A 4 -11.77 9.37 -10.77
N ILE A 5 -11.24 8.53 -9.88
CA ILE A 5 -11.12 8.82 -8.46
C ILE A 5 -9.66 9.13 -8.12
N GLU A 6 -9.46 10.01 -7.15
CA GLU A 6 -8.14 10.36 -6.63
C GLU A 6 -7.82 9.46 -5.44
N PHE A 7 -6.65 8.84 -5.46
CA PHE A 7 -6.15 8.05 -4.35
C PHE A 7 -5.54 8.98 -3.28
N PRO A 8 -5.78 8.71 -1.99
CA PRO A 8 -5.26 9.57 -0.92
C PRO A 8 -3.74 9.48 -0.79
N ASP A 9 -3.10 10.58 -0.39
CA ASP A 9 -1.69 10.59 -0.02
C ASP A 9 -1.50 10.09 1.42
N THR A 10 -0.76 8.99 1.56
CA THR A 10 -0.52 8.30 2.83
C THR A 10 0.24 9.20 3.81
N VAL A 11 1.23 9.95 3.33
CA VAL A 11 2.06 10.82 4.19
C VAL A 11 1.25 12.01 4.67
N GLU A 12 0.42 12.61 3.81
CA GLU A 12 -0.48 13.69 4.21
C GLU A 12 -1.52 13.22 5.23
N LEU A 13 -2.12 12.04 5.03
CA LEU A 13 -3.07 11.45 5.98
C LEU A 13 -2.43 11.24 7.36
N ILE A 14 -1.20 10.73 7.42
CA ILE A 14 -0.47 10.54 8.68
C ILE A 14 -0.12 11.89 9.31
N ARG A 15 0.44 12.82 8.52
CA ARG A 15 0.91 14.12 9.03
C ARG A 15 -0.23 14.97 9.59
N ASN A 16 -1.41 14.89 8.99
CA ASN A 16 -2.58 15.66 9.38
C ASN A 16 -3.47 14.95 10.41
N ASP A 17 -3.06 13.78 10.91
CA ASP A 17 -3.85 12.97 11.85
C ASP A 17 -5.24 12.61 11.29
N GLN A 18 -5.29 12.28 10.00
CA GLN A 18 -6.51 11.96 9.24
C GLN A 18 -6.61 10.46 8.89
N MET A 19 -5.64 9.66 9.32
CA MET A 19 -5.69 8.21 9.14
C MET A 19 -6.79 7.63 10.04
N PRO A 20 -7.75 6.85 9.50
CA PRO A 20 -8.76 6.21 10.34
C PRO A 20 -8.12 5.26 11.36
N GLU A 21 -8.65 5.25 12.59
CA GLU A 21 -8.19 4.37 13.68
C GLU A 21 -8.21 2.88 13.31
N ASN A 22 -9.14 2.46 12.45
CA ASN A 22 -9.24 1.09 12.00
C ASN A 22 -9.40 1.06 10.48
N LEU A 23 -8.52 0.30 9.84
CA LEU A 23 -8.48 0.12 8.39
C LEU A 23 -8.99 -1.27 8.04
N TYR A 24 -10.01 -1.34 7.18
CA TYR A 24 -10.65 -2.59 6.78
C TYR A 24 -10.55 -2.82 5.28
N ALA A 25 -10.18 -4.02 4.87
CA ALA A 25 -10.31 -4.42 3.48
C ALA A 25 -11.80 -4.44 3.04
N PRO A 26 -12.09 -4.41 1.72
CA PRO A 26 -13.47 -4.43 1.22
C PRO A 26 -14.32 -5.63 1.68
N ASP A 27 -13.68 -6.75 2.04
CA ASP A 27 -14.33 -7.95 2.57
C ASP A 27 -14.61 -7.89 4.09
N GLY A 28 -14.32 -6.76 4.74
CA GLY A 28 -14.47 -6.54 6.18
C GLY A 28 -13.28 -7.00 7.03
N THR A 29 -12.19 -7.44 6.42
CA THR A 29 -10.98 -7.84 7.16
C THR A 29 -10.30 -6.64 7.81
N LEU A 30 -10.11 -6.67 9.13
CA LEU A 30 -9.27 -5.69 9.81
C LEU A 30 -7.81 -5.83 9.34
N LEU A 31 -7.22 -4.74 8.88
CA LEU A 31 -5.84 -4.65 8.40
C LEU A 31 -4.94 -4.01 9.47
N ILE A 32 -5.34 -2.82 9.94
CA ILE A 32 -4.62 -2.00 10.92
C ILE A 32 -5.61 -1.51 11.97
N SER A 33 -5.20 -1.53 13.23
CA SER A 33 -5.93 -0.98 14.37
C SER A 33 -5.00 -0.10 15.20
N ASP A 34 -5.47 1.10 15.54
CA ASP A 34 -4.76 2.08 16.37
C ASP A 34 -4.79 1.74 17.86
N ASN A 35 -5.64 0.78 18.26
CA ASN A 35 -5.70 0.28 19.64
C ASN A 35 -4.59 -0.74 19.98
N ASP A 36 -3.87 -1.21 18.96
CA ASP A 36 -2.81 -2.20 19.08
C ASP A 36 -1.45 -1.56 18.76
N TYR A 37 -0.37 -2.08 19.35
CA TYR A 37 0.96 -1.78 18.83
C TYR A 37 1.00 -2.12 17.33
N MET A 38 1.64 -1.29 16.51
CA MET A 38 1.64 -1.49 15.05
C MET A 38 2.05 -2.93 14.66
N ALA A 39 3.02 -3.52 15.36
CA ALA A 39 3.48 -4.90 15.18
C ALA A 39 2.40 -5.98 15.42
N GLU A 40 1.38 -5.66 16.20
CA GLU A 40 0.29 -6.54 16.59
C GLU A 40 -0.91 -6.46 15.64
N THR A 41 -0.89 -5.53 14.68
CA THR A 41 -1.97 -5.38 13.68
C THR A 41 -2.09 -6.63 12.80
N PRO A 42 -3.30 -7.00 12.35
CA PRO A 42 -3.51 -8.23 11.57
C PRO A 42 -2.66 -8.32 10.29
N LEU A 43 -2.48 -7.21 9.58
CA LEU A 43 -1.67 -7.16 8.36
C LEU A 43 -0.20 -7.53 8.64
N ILE A 44 0.37 -7.03 9.76
CA ILE A 44 1.74 -7.35 10.17
C ILE A 44 1.85 -8.76 10.75
N LYS A 45 0.89 -9.19 11.58
CA LYS A 45 0.87 -10.54 12.17
C LYS A 45 0.83 -11.64 11.12
N ASN A 46 0.07 -11.42 10.05
CA ASN A 46 -0.11 -12.39 8.98
C ASN A 46 0.81 -12.14 7.78
N ARG A 47 1.80 -11.25 7.90
CA ARG A 47 2.59 -10.77 6.76
C ARG A 47 3.30 -11.87 5.96
N LYS A 48 3.61 -13.01 6.60
CA LYS A 48 4.27 -14.17 5.98
C LYS A 48 3.31 -15.14 5.29
N LYS A 49 2.02 -15.01 5.56
CA LYS A 49 0.98 -15.93 5.09
C LYS A 49 0.10 -15.27 4.04
N TRP A 50 -0.35 -14.05 4.31
CA TRP A 50 -1.23 -13.32 3.42
C TRP A 50 -0.51 -12.94 2.13
N ARG A 51 -1.20 -13.19 1.02
CA ARG A 51 -0.72 -13.06 -0.35
C ARG A 51 -1.42 -11.90 -1.03
N LEU A 52 -0.69 -11.17 -1.86
CA LEU A 52 -1.16 -9.98 -2.55
C LEU A 52 -1.31 -10.25 -4.05
N TYR A 53 -2.44 -9.84 -4.62
CA TYR A 53 -2.72 -9.97 -6.05
C TYR A 53 -3.16 -8.64 -6.63
N PRO A 54 -2.72 -8.28 -7.84
CA PRO A 54 -3.17 -7.05 -8.47
C PRO A 54 -4.64 -7.19 -8.90
N ASN A 55 -5.42 -6.13 -8.70
CA ASN A 55 -6.76 -5.98 -9.27
C ASN A 55 -6.83 -4.76 -10.20
N VAL A 56 -5.68 -4.41 -10.77
CA VAL A 56 -5.53 -3.24 -11.64
C VAL A 56 -4.60 -3.53 -12.81
N GLU A 57 -4.77 -2.74 -13.85
CA GLU A 57 -3.78 -2.56 -14.91
C GLU A 57 -3.34 -1.09 -14.99
N LEU A 58 -2.09 -0.87 -15.40
CA LEU A 58 -1.57 0.48 -15.58
C LEU A 58 -2.17 1.08 -16.85
N TYR A 59 -2.85 2.21 -16.70
CA TYR A 59 -3.46 2.95 -17.79
C TYR A 59 -2.50 4.02 -18.34
N SER A 60 -1.86 4.79 -17.46
CA SER A 60 -0.83 5.77 -17.82
C SER A 60 0.14 6.04 -16.66
N PHE A 61 1.36 6.47 -16.99
CA PHE A 61 2.35 6.93 -16.02
C PHE A 61 3.20 8.02 -16.66
N ASP A 62 3.37 9.16 -15.99
CA ASP A 62 4.16 10.30 -16.48
C ASP A 62 5.47 10.52 -15.72
N GLY A 63 5.79 9.64 -14.76
CA GLY A 63 6.97 9.74 -13.90
C GLY A 63 6.65 10.09 -12.46
N GLU A 64 5.55 10.82 -12.23
CA GLU A 64 5.12 11.27 -10.89
C GLU A 64 3.70 10.77 -10.56
N THR A 65 2.83 10.72 -11.56
CA THR A 65 1.44 10.31 -11.44
C THR A 65 1.20 9.00 -12.16
N ALA A 66 0.67 8.01 -11.45
CA ALA A 66 0.16 6.79 -12.05
C ALA A 66 -1.36 6.83 -12.15
N VAL A 67 -1.91 6.36 -13.27
CA VAL A 67 -3.34 6.09 -13.40
C VAL A 67 -3.50 4.60 -13.59
N TYR A 68 -4.22 3.96 -12.69
CA TYR A 68 -4.57 2.55 -12.75
C TYR A 68 -6.03 2.38 -13.11
N ARG A 69 -6.35 1.40 -13.96
CA ARG A 69 -7.73 0.96 -14.19
C ARG A 69 -8.02 -0.25 -13.32
N ARG A 70 -9.01 -0.15 -12.43
CA ARG A 70 -9.48 -1.30 -11.64
C ARG A 70 -10.16 -2.32 -12.54
N LEU A 71 -9.81 -3.59 -12.35
CA LEU A 71 -10.34 -4.69 -13.15
C LEU A 71 -11.75 -5.09 -12.72
N SER A 72 -12.15 -4.78 -11.48
CA SER A 72 -13.48 -5.11 -10.93
C SER A 72 -14.61 -4.29 -11.54
N ASP A 73 -14.38 -2.99 -11.77
CA ASP A 73 -15.42 -2.03 -12.18
C ASP A 73 -15.01 -1.08 -13.32
N GLY A 74 -13.75 -1.11 -13.76
CA GLY A 74 -13.23 -0.26 -14.82
C GLY A 74 -12.96 1.19 -14.41
N VAL A 75 -13.11 1.53 -13.13
CA VAL A 75 -12.83 2.88 -12.60
C VAL A 75 -11.34 3.21 -12.76
N LEU A 76 -11.06 4.45 -13.14
CA LEU A 76 -9.69 4.97 -13.19
C LEU A 76 -9.32 5.55 -11.82
N VAL A 77 -8.15 5.18 -11.31
CA VAL A 77 -7.64 5.64 -10.02
C VAL A 77 -6.33 6.38 -10.29
N ARG A 78 -6.34 7.69 -10.08
CA ARG A 78 -5.14 8.53 -10.18
C ARG A 78 -4.42 8.51 -8.83
N MET A 79 -3.11 8.32 -8.87
CA MET A 79 -2.25 8.23 -7.69
C MET A 79 -1.04 9.15 -7.88
N THR A 80 -0.72 9.91 -6.85
CA THR A 80 0.54 10.67 -6.71
C THR A 80 1.39 10.17 -5.54
N ASP A 81 0.82 9.31 -4.68
CA ASP A 81 1.51 8.68 -3.56
C ASP A 81 2.53 7.67 -4.08
N VAL A 82 3.81 8.00 -3.96
CA VAL A 82 4.91 7.17 -4.47
C VAL A 82 4.97 5.79 -3.82
N TYR A 83 4.71 5.69 -2.51
CA TYR A 83 4.76 4.40 -1.80
C TYR A 83 3.64 3.48 -2.25
N ALA A 84 2.42 4.01 -2.41
CA ALA A 84 1.28 3.25 -2.90
C ALA A 84 1.44 2.86 -4.38
N ILE A 85 1.98 3.75 -5.22
CA ILE A 85 2.31 3.45 -6.63
C ILE A 85 3.30 2.29 -6.69
N ASN A 86 4.38 2.36 -5.90
CA ASN A 86 5.41 1.33 -5.88
C ASN A 86 4.87 0.00 -5.35
N MET A 87 4.05 0.02 -4.28
CA MET A 87 3.35 -1.16 -3.76
C MET A 87 2.53 -1.86 -4.84
N VAL A 88 1.67 -1.11 -5.54
CA VAL A 88 0.88 -1.64 -6.66
C VAL A 88 1.80 -2.18 -7.75
N GLY A 89 2.88 -1.47 -8.09
CA GLY A 89 3.89 -1.90 -9.05
C GLY A 89 4.56 -3.23 -8.68
N ILE A 90 4.99 -3.40 -7.44
CA ILE A 90 5.62 -4.62 -6.91
C ILE A 90 4.66 -5.80 -7.03
N VAL A 91 3.41 -5.63 -6.56
CA VAL A 91 2.39 -6.69 -6.59
C VAL A 91 2.03 -7.06 -8.03
N ARG A 92 1.93 -6.08 -8.95
CA ARG A 92 1.70 -6.35 -10.38
C ARG A 92 2.81 -7.17 -11.02
N ARG A 93 4.07 -6.93 -10.65
CA ARG A 93 5.23 -7.69 -11.15
C ARG A 93 5.36 -9.05 -10.48
N ASN A 94 4.82 -9.22 -9.27
CA ASN A 94 4.92 -10.43 -8.47
C ASN A 94 3.56 -10.87 -7.88
N PRO A 95 2.58 -11.30 -8.69
CA PRO A 95 1.31 -11.77 -8.15
C PRO A 95 1.50 -12.97 -7.22
N GLY A 96 0.89 -12.93 -6.02
CA GLY A 96 1.08 -13.95 -4.98
C GLY A 96 2.29 -13.69 -4.07
N ILE A 97 2.93 -12.53 -4.17
CA ILE A 97 3.93 -12.09 -3.18
C ILE A 97 3.28 -11.99 -1.79
N THR A 98 4.01 -12.35 -0.74
CA THR A 98 3.56 -12.09 0.63
C THR A 98 3.62 -10.60 0.96
N VAL A 99 2.89 -10.18 1.98
CA VAL A 99 3.02 -8.82 2.54
C VAL A 99 4.46 -8.53 2.98
N GLU A 100 5.13 -9.48 3.65
CA GLU A 100 6.52 -9.30 4.09
C GLU A 100 7.47 -9.08 2.92
N GLU A 101 7.36 -9.92 1.88
CA GLU A 101 8.20 -9.80 0.69
C GLU A 101 7.93 -8.49 -0.06
N ALA A 102 6.68 -8.02 -0.15
CA ALA A 102 6.34 -6.75 -0.79
C ALA A 102 6.95 -5.56 -0.05
N ILE A 103 6.79 -5.50 1.29
CA ILE A 103 7.37 -4.46 2.13
C ILE A 103 8.90 -4.48 2.06
N ALA A 104 9.53 -5.66 2.13
CA ALA A 104 10.98 -5.80 2.02
C ALA A 104 11.53 -5.37 0.65
N THR A 105 10.80 -5.65 -0.43
CA THR A 105 11.18 -5.24 -1.80
C THR A 105 11.15 -3.71 -1.93
N GLU A 106 10.18 -3.05 -1.32
CA GLU A 106 10.10 -1.60 -1.35
C GLU A 106 11.12 -0.93 -0.44
N LEU A 107 11.28 -1.44 0.79
CA LEU A 107 12.29 -0.94 1.71
C LEU A 107 13.68 -0.97 1.05
N LYS A 108 14.01 -2.08 0.38
CA LYS A 108 15.26 -2.19 -0.36
C LYS A 108 15.37 -1.17 -1.50
N GLN A 109 14.29 -0.90 -2.24
CA GLN A 109 14.30 0.13 -3.29
C GLN A 109 14.53 1.52 -2.72
N ILE A 110 13.95 1.83 -1.56
CA ILE A 110 14.19 3.10 -0.85
C ILE A 110 15.67 3.18 -0.48
N GLU A 111 16.23 2.14 0.14
CA GLU A 111 17.65 2.13 0.53
C GLU A 111 18.60 2.23 -0.67
N ASP A 112 18.27 1.58 -1.79
CA ASP A 112 19.05 1.64 -3.04
C ASP A 112 19.04 3.05 -3.67
N ASN A 113 17.96 3.82 -3.48
CA ASN A 113 17.79 5.16 -4.07
C ASN A 113 18.22 6.31 -3.15
N GLU A 114 17.97 6.19 -1.85
CA GLU A 114 18.11 7.26 -0.87
C GLU A 114 19.26 7.01 0.13
N GLY A 115 19.74 5.76 0.21
CA GLY A 115 20.77 5.33 1.14
C GLY A 115 20.22 4.47 2.29
N GLU A 116 21.11 3.74 2.94
CA GLU A 116 20.76 2.84 4.04
C GLU A 116 20.14 3.60 5.23
N ILE A 117 19.00 3.11 5.72
CA ILE A 117 18.31 3.70 6.88
C ILE A 117 18.93 3.11 8.15
N THR A 118 19.85 3.85 8.76
CA THR A 118 20.59 3.40 9.95
C THR A 118 19.94 3.80 11.27
N ASP A 119 19.03 4.79 11.26
CA ASP A 119 18.29 5.22 12.45
C ASP A 119 17.04 4.36 12.66
N GLU A 120 16.89 3.79 13.87
CA GLU A 120 15.78 2.90 14.20
C GLU A 120 14.41 3.59 14.16
N LYS A 121 14.34 4.89 14.48
CA LYS A 121 13.07 5.63 14.44
C LYS A 121 12.66 5.95 13.02
N GLU A 122 13.62 6.32 12.18
CA GLU A 122 13.41 6.49 10.75
C GLU A 122 12.95 5.18 10.11
N MET A 123 13.60 4.05 10.42
CA MET A 123 13.18 2.72 9.96
C MET A 123 11.75 2.40 10.40
N ALA A 124 11.41 2.65 11.67
CA ALA A 124 10.05 2.41 12.18
C ALA A 124 9.01 3.31 11.50
N ALA A 125 9.34 4.58 11.23
CA ALA A 125 8.47 5.51 10.52
C ALA A 125 8.25 5.07 9.06
N THR A 126 9.32 4.73 8.35
CA THR A 126 9.27 4.24 6.97
C THR A 126 8.42 2.98 6.87
N LEU A 127 8.66 1.98 7.73
CA LEU A 127 7.85 0.77 7.76
C LEU A 127 6.37 1.09 8.02
N SER A 128 6.07 2.01 8.93
CA SER A 128 4.69 2.42 9.20
C SER A 128 4.02 2.99 7.95
N VAL A 129 4.69 3.91 7.25
CA VAL A 129 4.20 4.48 5.98
C VAL A 129 3.95 3.38 4.94
N LEU A 130 4.88 2.43 4.77
CA LEU A 130 4.73 1.33 3.81
C LEU A 130 3.52 0.43 4.13
N TYR A 131 3.30 0.10 5.40
CA TYR A 131 2.13 -0.69 5.80
C TYR A 131 0.82 0.07 5.61
N TYR A 132 0.79 1.37 5.90
CA TYR A 132 -0.39 2.20 5.64
C TYR A 132 -0.68 2.35 4.15
N ALA A 133 0.33 2.61 3.32
CA ALA A 133 0.20 2.70 1.88
C ALA A 133 -0.35 1.39 1.30
N LEU A 134 0.21 0.25 1.71
CA LEU A 134 -0.31 -1.07 1.33
C LEU A 134 -1.76 -1.26 1.77
N ALA A 135 -2.11 -0.94 3.02
CA ALA A 135 -3.48 -1.07 3.52
C ALA A 135 -4.46 -0.21 2.70
N LEU A 136 -4.09 1.02 2.33
CA LEU A 136 -4.90 1.90 1.49
C LEU A 136 -5.07 1.32 0.08
N THR A 137 -4.04 0.72 -0.52
CA THR A 137 -4.18 0.05 -1.83
C THR A 137 -5.16 -1.13 -1.77
N ILE A 138 -5.24 -1.81 -0.62
CA ILE A 138 -6.22 -2.90 -0.39
C ILE A 138 -7.63 -2.33 -0.20
N ILE A 139 -7.78 -1.28 0.62
CA ILE A 139 -9.07 -0.59 0.85
C ILE A 139 -9.69 -0.12 -0.47
N HIS A 140 -8.88 0.39 -1.39
CA HIS A 140 -9.35 0.93 -2.67
C HIS A 140 -9.50 -0.15 -3.76
N ASP A 141 -9.38 -1.44 -3.40
CA ASP A 141 -9.48 -2.60 -4.31
C ASP A 141 -8.46 -2.54 -5.48
N LEU A 142 -7.31 -1.90 -5.27
CA LEU A 142 -6.19 -1.91 -6.24
C LEU A 142 -5.37 -3.20 -6.08
N VAL A 143 -5.22 -3.64 -4.83
CA VAL A 143 -4.56 -4.87 -4.44
C VAL A 143 -5.55 -5.74 -3.67
N ARG A 144 -5.66 -7.02 -4.05
CA ARG A 144 -6.46 -8.01 -3.33
C ARG A 144 -5.60 -8.78 -2.36
N LEU A 145 -6.15 -8.97 -1.17
CA LEU A 145 -5.56 -9.75 -0.11
C LEU A 145 -6.16 -11.17 -0.13
N GLN A 146 -5.32 -12.19 -0.16
CA GLN A 146 -5.70 -13.58 0.02
C GLN A 146 -5.08 -14.13 1.31
N LYS A 147 -5.91 -14.77 2.14
CA LYS A 147 -5.52 -15.23 3.48
C LYS A 147 -5.01 -16.67 3.50
#